data_AF-A0A967NTK3-F1
#
_entry.id   AF-A0A967NTK3-F1
#
_cell.length_a   1.000
_cell.length_b   1.000
_cell.length_c   1.000
_cell.angle_alpha   90.00
_cell.angle_beta   90.00
_cell.angle_gamma   90.00
#
_symmetry.space_group_name_H-M   'P 1'
#
loop_
_entity.id
_entity.type
_entity.pdbx_description
1 polymer ?
#
loop_
_entity_poly.entity_id
_entity_poly.type
_entity_poly.pdbx_seq_one_letter_code
_entity_poly.pdbx_strand_id
1 'polypeptide(L)' 'MFENGMIQVAGVIDRDEAQLLVDCGVRYLGFPLRLPVNKEDLSEEQAAALISGFPPGVKGVLITYLRRAEEVIA' A
#
# COMPACT_ATOMS: atom_id res chain seq x y z
N MET A 1 7.63 -5.43 -15.12
CA MET A 1 7.19 -6.81 -14.76
C MET A 1 7.55 -7.03 -13.30
N PHE A 2 6.72 -7.72 -12.53
CA PHE A 2 7.04 -8.07 -11.15
C PHE A 2 8.16 -9.11 -11.11
N GLU A 3 8.93 -9.10 -10.02
CA GLU A 3 10.03 -10.05 -9.81
C GLU A 3 9.48 -11.46 -9.51
N ASN A 4 10.18 -12.49 -9.97
CA ASN A 4 9.82 -13.88 -9.62
C ASN A 4 10.01 -14.10 -8.12
N GLY A 5 9.00 -14.69 -7.46
CA GLY A 5 8.99 -14.87 -6.01
C GLY A 5 8.66 -13.60 -5.23
N MET A 6 8.12 -12.57 -5.89
CA MET A 6 7.66 -11.34 -5.23
C MET A 6 6.60 -11.64 -4.16
N ILE A 7 6.78 -11.02 -2.99
CA ILE A 7 5.82 -11.01 -1.89
C ILE A 7 5.25 -9.60 -1.77
N GLN A 8 3.91 -9.53 -1.74
CA GLN A 8 3.16 -8.34 -1.37
C GLN A 8 2.40 -8.63 -0.08
N VAL A 9 2.51 -7.73 0.90
CA VAL A 9 1.72 -7.77 2.14
C VAL A 9 0.69 -6.65 2.08
N ALA A 10 -0.59 -6.99 2.22
CA ALA A 10 -1.72 -6.04 2.12
C ALA A 10 -2.23 -5.64 3.51
N GLY A 11 -2.83 -4.44 3.58
CA GLY A 11 -3.46 -3.96 4.82
C GLY A 11 -2.46 -3.39 5.81
N VAL A 12 -1.39 -2.76 5.33
CA VAL A 12 -0.39 -2.13 6.20
C VAL A 12 -0.99 -0.86 6.81
N ILE A 13 -0.95 -0.76 8.14
CA ILE A 13 -1.69 0.28 8.88
C ILE A 13 -0.81 1.35 9.51
N ASP A 14 0.49 1.09 9.70
CA ASP A 14 1.40 2.07 10.29
C ASP A 14 2.87 1.90 9.87
N ARG A 15 3.70 2.82 10.35
CA ARG A 15 5.13 2.89 10.03
C ARG A 15 5.93 1.75 10.66
N ASP A 16 5.55 1.30 11.85
CA ASP A 16 6.30 0.29 12.59
C ASP A 16 6.11 -1.08 11.92
N GLU A 17 4.89 -1.40 11.52
CA GLU A 17 4.58 -2.56 10.68
C GLU A 17 5.28 -2.47 9.32
N ALA A 18 5.19 -1.32 8.64
CA ALA A 18 5.86 -1.14 7.36
C ALA A 18 7.38 -1.38 7.47
N GLN A 19 8.01 -0.87 8.53
CA GLN A 19 9.44 -1.06 8.77
C GLN A 19 9.78 -2.53 9.03
N LEU A 20 9.01 -3.21 9.88
CA LEU A 20 9.17 -4.64 10.16
C LEU A 20 9.12 -5.48 8.88
N LEU A 21 8.14 -5.22 8.01
CA LEU A 21 7.97 -5.94 6.75
C LEU A 21 9.15 -5.68 5.79
N VAL A 22 9.61 -4.44 5.71
CA VAL A 22 10.78 -4.06 4.90
C VAL A 22 12.05 -4.74 5.41
N ASP A 23 12.25 -4.81 6.72
CA ASP A 23 13.39 -5.48 7.34
C ASP A 23 13.37 -7.00 7.09
N CYS A 24 12.16 -7.58 6.93
CA CYS A 24 11.96 -8.96 6.50
C CYS A 24 12.17 -9.17 4.97
N GLY A 25 12.48 -8.11 4.23
CA GLY A 25 12.74 -8.16 2.79
C GLY A 25 11.52 -7.97 1.90
N VAL A 26 10.35 -7.66 2.46
CA VAL A 26 9.15 -7.35 1.67
C VAL A 26 9.33 -6.02 0.96
N ARG A 27 9.02 -5.99 -0.34
CA ARG A 27 9.23 -4.80 -1.20
C ARG A 27 7.94 -4.16 -1.69
N TYR A 28 6.79 -4.82 -1.50
CA TYR A 28 5.49 -4.36 -1.97
C TYR A 28 4.51 -4.34 -0.80
N LEU A 29 4.11 -3.14 -0.39
CA LEU A 29 3.21 -2.90 0.75
C LEU A 29 1.88 -2.37 0.21
N GLY A 30 0.79 -3.06 0.53
CA GLY A 30 -0.53 -2.83 -0.03
C GLY A 30 -1.44 -2.01 0.88
N PHE A 31 -2.12 -1.02 0.30
CA PHE A 31 -3.00 -0.07 0.98
C PHE A 31 -4.41 -0.15 0.39
N PRO A 32 -5.37 -0.77 1.11
CA PRO A 32 -6.77 -0.77 0.74
C PRO A 32 -7.37 0.63 0.90
N LEU A 33 -7.83 1.24 -0.20
CA LEU A 33 -8.43 2.57 -0.21
C LEU A 33 -9.68 2.61 -1.09
N ARG A 34 -10.58 3.54 -0.78
CA ARG A 34 -11.91 3.77 -1.37
C ARG A 34 -12.78 2.52 -1.32
N LEU A 35 -12.85 1.88 -0.15
CA LEU A 35 -13.55 0.61 0.05
C LEU A 35 -15.09 0.81 0.18
N PRO A 36 -15.91 -0.02 -0.50
CA PRO A 36 -17.37 0.17 -0.51
C PRO A 36 -18.10 -0.34 0.74
N VAL A 37 -17.45 -1.19 1.56
CA VAL A 37 -18.09 -1.90 2.68
C VAL A 37 -17.23 -1.87 3.95
N ASN A 38 -15.93 -2.12 3.81
CA ASN A 38 -15.02 -2.15 4.95
C ASN A 38 -14.50 -0.75 5.26
N LYS A 39 -14.29 -0.45 6.54
CA LYS A 39 -13.59 0.76 6.97
C LYS A 39 -12.13 0.67 6.54
N GLU A 40 -11.59 1.77 6.02
CA GLU A 40 -10.17 1.89 5.75
C GLU A 40 -9.38 1.95 7.05
N ASP A 41 -8.25 1.24 7.10
CA ASP A 41 -7.33 1.31 8.23
C ASP A 41 -6.58 2.65 8.26
N LEU A 42 -6.35 3.23 7.09
CA LEU A 42 -5.69 4.52 6.88
C LEU A 42 -6.50 5.41 5.96
N SER A 43 -6.53 6.72 6.23
CA SER A 43 -6.95 7.71 5.24
C SER A 43 -5.92 7.81 4.11
N GLU A 44 -6.31 8.39 2.97
CA GLU A 44 -5.41 8.60 1.83
C GLU A 44 -4.20 9.47 2.21
N GLU A 45 -4.40 10.49 3.04
CA GLU A 45 -3.33 11.38 3.51
C GLU A 45 -2.35 10.62 4.40
N GLN A 46 -2.84 9.73 5.27
CA GLN A 46 -2.00 8.91 6.13
C GLN A 46 -1.21 7.89 5.30
N ALA A 47 -1.85 7.22 4.34
CA ALA A 47 -1.18 6.31 3.42
C ALA A 47 -0.10 7.05 2.60
N ALA A 48 -0.42 8.22 2.05
CA ALA A 48 0.53 9.05 1.30
C ALA A 48 1.74 9.47 2.16
N ALA A 49 1.50 9.94 3.39
CA ALA A 49 2.56 10.32 4.31
C ALA A 49 3.47 9.12 4.67
N LEU A 50 2.89 7.95 4.87
CA LEU A 50 3.64 6.71 5.13
C LEU A 50 4.48 6.32 3.90
N ILE A 51 3.87 6.24 2.72
CA ILE A 51 4.53 5.83 1.46
C ILE A 51 5.66 6.80 1.08
N SER A 52 5.49 8.11 1.31
CA SER A 52 6.51 9.11 1.03
C SER A 52 7.83 8.89 1.80
N GLY A 53 7.76 8.17 2.93
CA GLY A 53 8.91 7.85 3.76
C GLY A 53 9.57 6.51 3.42
N PHE A 54 9.13 5.81 2.38
CA PHE A 54 9.68 4.51 2.03
C PHE A 54 11.11 4.58 1.51
N PRO A 55 11.96 3.60 1.88
CA PRO A 55 13.31 3.53 1.33
C PRO A 55 13.28 3.17 -0.17
N PRO A 56 14.36 3.49 -0.91
CA PRO A 56 14.44 3.21 -2.33
C PRO A 56 14.10 1.76 -2.69
N GLY A 57 13.16 1.63 -3.64
CA GLY A 57 12.71 0.37 -4.21
C GLY A 57 11.68 -0.39 -3.36
N VAL A 58 11.19 0.16 -2.25
CA VAL A 58 9.92 -0.29 -1.64
C VAL A 58 8.78 0.42 -2.37
N LYS A 59 7.68 -0.30 -2.61
CA LYS A 59 6.54 0.17 -3.42
C LYS A 59 5.27 0.13 -2.60
N GLY A 60 4.54 1.24 -2.59
CA GLY A 60 3.14 1.27 -2.20
C GLY A 60 2.27 0.72 -3.33
N VAL A 61 1.34 -0.17 -3.00
CA VAL A 61 0.39 -0.77 -3.93
C VAL A 61 -1.02 -0.37 -3.53
N LEU A 62 -1.72 0.37 -4.39
CA LEU A 62 -3.13 0.68 -4.20
C LEU A 62 -3.96 -0.59 -4.40
N ILE A 63 -4.81 -0.93 -3.43
CA ILE A 63 -5.82 -1.98 -3.54
C ILE A 63 -7.18 -1.29 -3.49
N THR A 64 -7.95 -1.35 -4.57
CA THR A 64 -9.24 -0.68 -4.66
C THR A 64 -10.24 -1.48 -5.50
N TYR A 65 -11.53 -1.19 -5.32
CA TYR A 65 -12.64 -1.78 -6.07
C TYR A 65 -13.27 -0.79 -7.06
N LEU A 66 -12.70 0.40 -7.19
CA LEU A 66 -13.08 1.33 -8.24
C LEU A 66 -12.82 0.70 -9.61
N ARG A 67 -13.74 0.94 -10.55
CA ARG A 67 -13.74 0.28 -11.86
C ARG A 67 -13.51 1.24 -13.02
N ARG A 68 -13.38 2.54 -12.73
CA ARG A 68 -13.09 3.58 -13.72
C ARG A 68 -11.74 4.19 -13.41
N ALA A 69 -10.89 4.30 -14.44
CA ALA A 69 -9.53 4.79 -14.27
C ALA A 69 -9.50 6.23 -13.76
N GLU A 70 -10.42 7.07 -14.24
CA GLU A 70 -10.62 8.45 -13.80
C GLU A 70 -10.95 8.55 -12.31
N GLU A 71 -11.67 7.59 -11.75
CA GLU A 71 -11.97 7.54 -10.30
C GLU A 71 -10.77 7.07 -9.49
N VAL A 72 -9.82 6.35 -10.11
CA VAL A 72 -8.61 5.86 -9.43
C VAL A 72 -7.52 6.93 -9.37
N ILE A 73 -7.42 7.79 -10.39
CA ILE A 73 -6.37 8.83 -10.49
C ILE A 73 -6.79 10.19 -9.90
N ALA A 74 -8.08 10.39 -9.62
CA ALA A 74 -8.62 11.61 -9.02
C ALA A 74 -8.22 11.72 -7.54
#